data_AF-A0A3Q9AFT4-F1
#
_entry.id   AF-A0A3Q9AFT4-F1
#
_cell.length_a   1.000
_cell.length_b   1.000
_cell.length_c   1.000
_cell.angle_alpha   90.00
_cell.angle_beta   90.00
_cell.angle_gamma   90.00
#
_symmetry.space_group_name_H-M   'P 1'
#
loop_
_entity.id
_entity.type
_entity.pdbx_description
1 polymer ?
#
loop_
_entity_poly.entity_id
_entity_poly.type
_entity_poly.pdbx_seq_one_letter_code
_entity_poly.pdbx_strand_id
1 'polypeptide(L)'
;MPPTLEDGGWRIFGLESWITPLRADIASALVDRHDVLGWIVDRLAPVTAVEELGPAIESTPLDRARDALVQVDAVESVDAVSVALAALGKLSSDELSRLRQAEPFRSALKVTDDVAETGLPASWIEWLARAAEPSFALALDVARRGKDEWPIELGAGDPIAVQGLVAALDQAQGNEIAAERTAQALPFIVAWLQRDPAFPRSAMIPIYASLLTLFALGPARGVSTYESSQILVSALLTTGLSPKAYQAVIADVVELAGQGFGVDMVYWVLEITEEFMRASTPDADARASFLHSVLARVAPIYGRLTSLQRAAVARLAQELGWTLQSFGISTNVAKADEISTRLDGLRIAIYSLTESSSRQAKAAIEEIAPTAFVDCNADHGGTARLRALAENADIFVVAWLSAKHAATEFIREHRAHRPLLYAQGRGFSSILRAIEDYLAHDRRGSLLS
;
A
#
# COMPACT_ATOMS: atom_id res chain seq x y z
N MET A 1 3.98 8.00 32.37
CA MET A 1 4.01 6.65 32.98
C MET A 1 3.58 5.62 31.94
N PRO A 2 4.23 4.45 31.88
CA PRO A 2 3.80 3.36 31.01
C PRO A 2 2.33 2.97 31.30
N PRO A 3 1.47 2.81 30.28
CA PRO A 3 0.04 2.55 30.48
C PRO A 3 -0.29 1.13 30.99
N THR A 4 0.70 0.24 31.06
CA THR A 4 0.55 -1.21 31.35
C THR A 4 1.12 -1.63 32.71
N LEU A 5 1.35 -0.70 33.64
CA LEU A 5 1.91 -1.03 34.94
C LEU A 5 0.95 -1.90 35.78
N GLU A 6 1.44 -3.07 36.17
CA GLU A 6 0.81 -3.93 37.18
C GLU A 6 1.03 -3.39 38.60
N ASP A 7 0.28 -3.89 39.58
CA ASP A 7 0.27 -3.42 40.97
C ASP A 7 1.67 -3.33 41.61
N GLY A 8 2.54 -4.30 41.31
CA GLY A 8 3.92 -4.29 41.76
C GLY A 8 4.73 -3.11 41.20
N GLY A 9 4.49 -2.75 39.94
CA GLY A 9 5.11 -1.60 39.29
C GLY A 9 4.68 -0.28 39.93
N TRP A 10 3.39 -0.13 40.24
CA TRP A 10 2.89 1.06 40.95
C TRP A 10 3.52 1.24 42.33
N ARG A 11 3.73 0.15 43.09
CA ARG A 11 4.41 0.20 44.39
C ARG A 11 5.88 0.60 44.28
N ILE A 12 6.57 0.17 43.22
CA ILE A 12 7.96 0.59 42.96
C ILE A 12 8.01 2.10 42.69
N PHE A 13 7.09 2.63 41.89
CA PHE A 13 6.97 4.08 41.68
C PHE A 13 6.60 4.86 42.95
N GLY A 14 5.77 4.28 43.82
CA GLY A 14 5.49 4.83 45.15
C GLY A 14 6.75 4.94 46.03
N LEU A 15 7.60 3.91 46.03
CA LEU A 15 8.88 3.93 46.75
C LEU A 15 9.88 4.91 46.13
N GLU A 16 9.91 5.01 44.80
CA GLU A 16 10.75 5.95 44.07
C GLU A 16 10.37 7.40 44.36
N SER A 17 9.07 7.71 44.42
CA SER A 17 8.55 9.02 44.83
C SER A 17 8.94 9.36 46.28
N TRP A 18 9.00 8.37 47.17
CA TRP A 18 9.44 8.57 48.55
C TRP A 18 10.96 8.82 48.66
N ILE A 19 11.78 8.12 47.86
CA ILE A 19 13.25 8.28 47.86
C ILE A 19 13.67 9.54 47.10
N THR A 20 12.91 9.94 46.08
CA THR A 20 13.20 11.10 45.21
C THR A 20 11.97 12.03 45.12
N PRO A 21 11.72 12.86 46.15
CA PRO A 21 10.50 13.70 46.25
C PRO A 21 10.38 14.77 45.16
N LEU A 22 11.42 14.96 44.33
CA LEU A 22 11.53 16.00 43.30
C LEU A 22 10.87 15.62 41.96
N ARG A 23 10.34 14.39 41.82
CA ARG A 23 9.64 13.89 40.62
C ARG A 23 8.13 14.11 40.72
N ALA A 24 7.67 15.33 40.40
CA ALA A 24 6.26 15.72 40.48
C ALA A 24 5.35 14.93 39.51
N ASP A 25 5.90 14.43 38.39
CA ASP A 25 5.22 13.59 37.40
C ASP A 25 4.78 12.24 37.98
N ILE A 26 5.60 11.65 38.86
CA ILE A 26 5.31 10.39 39.54
C ILE A 26 4.29 10.64 40.66
N ALA A 27 4.49 11.68 41.47
CA ALA A 27 3.58 12.02 42.56
C ALA A 27 2.15 12.27 42.06
N SER A 28 1.99 13.01 40.96
CA SER A 28 0.67 13.26 40.34
C SER A 28 -0.01 11.99 39.83
N ALA A 29 0.76 11.03 39.30
CA ALA A 29 0.22 9.78 38.78
C ALA A 29 -0.22 8.80 39.88
N LEU A 30 0.32 8.95 41.09
CA LEU A 30 -0.01 8.11 42.25
C LEU A 30 -1.27 8.56 43.00
N VAL A 31 -1.75 9.79 42.75
CA VAL A 31 -2.93 10.38 43.43
C VAL A 31 -4.19 9.54 43.23
N ASP A 32 -4.35 8.88 42.07
CA ASP A 32 -5.53 8.07 41.77
C ASP A 32 -5.31 6.56 41.98
N ARG A 33 -4.25 6.17 42.69
CA ARG A 33 -3.82 4.76 42.86
C ARG A 33 -3.55 4.37 44.32
N HIS A 34 -4.18 5.06 45.27
CA HIS A 34 -4.04 4.82 46.71
C HIS A 34 -4.38 3.37 47.12
N ASP A 35 -5.33 2.75 46.43
CA ASP A 35 -5.78 1.37 46.62
C ASP A 35 -4.68 0.34 46.34
N VAL A 36 -3.77 0.63 45.42
CA VAL A 36 -2.72 -0.30 44.98
C VAL A 36 -1.44 -0.16 45.83
N LEU A 37 -1.20 1.03 46.38
CA LEU A 37 0.03 1.41 47.07
C LEU A 37 0.12 0.92 48.53
N GLY A 38 -1.00 0.60 49.16
CA GLY A 38 -1.03 0.08 50.53
C GLY A 38 -0.37 1.03 51.53
N TRP A 39 0.51 0.51 52.40
CA TRP A 39 1.17 1.29 53.47
C TRP A 39 2.09 2.40 52.95
N ILE A 40 2.47 2.39 51.67
CA ILE A 40 3.35 3.39 51.07
C ILE A 40 2.67 4.76 51.02
N VAL A 41 1.32 4.77 50.87
CA VAL A 41 0.49 5.98 50.87
C VAL A 41 0.79 6.87 52.08
N ASP A 42 0.92 6.28 53.27
CA ASP A 42 1.12 7.00 54.53
C ASP A 42 2.49 7.69 54.62
N ARG A 43 3.40 7.41 53.67
CA ARG A 43 4.75 7.99 53.60
C ARG A 43 4.95 8.94 52.42
N LEU A 44 3.95 9.11 51.56
CA LEU A 44 3.99 10.08 50.48
C LEU A 44 3.75 11.50 51.04
N ALA A 45 4.45 12.49 50.47
CA ALA A 45 4.25 13.89 50.85
C ALA A 45 2.85 14.37 50.42
N PRO A 46 2.16 15.21 51.22
CA PRO A 46 0.84 15.73 50.86
C PRO A 46 0.89 16.56 49.57
N VAL A 47 -0.04 16.28 48.65
CA VAL A 47 -0.10 16.83 47.28
C VAL A 47 -0.10 18.37 47.22
N THR A 48 -0.58 19.04 48.27
CA THR A 48 -0.55 20.51 48.37
C THR A 48 0.86 21.11 48.46
N ALA A 49 1.90 20.32 48.76
CA ALA A 49 3.30 20.76 48.68
C ALA A 49 3.90 20.62 47.26
N VAL A 50 3.20 19.96 46.32
CA VAL A 50 3.69 19.69 44.96
C VAL A 50 3.31 20.84 44.00
N GLU A 51 2.26 21.61 44.30
CA GLU A 51 1.85 22.77 43.49
C GLU A 51 2.77 24.00 43.62
N GLU A 52 3.63 24.06 44.65
CA GLU A 52 4.59 25.17 44.84
C GLU A 52 5.98 24.93 44.18
N LEU A 53 6.20 23.78 43.53
CA LEU A 53 7.48 23.40 42.93
C LEU A 53 7.60 23.77 41.45
N GLY A 54 7.58 25.07 41.12
CA GLY A 54 8.19 25.65 39.91
C GLY A 54 7.76 25.12 38.51
N PRO A 55 8.23 25.73 37.42
CA PRO A 55 7.89 25.26 36.08
C PRO A 55 8.53 23.89 35.81
N ALA A 56 7.86 23.07 34.99
CA ALA A 56 8.30 21.72 34.59
C ALA A 56 9.83 21.66 34.37
N ILE A 57 10.50 20.77 35.11
CA ILE A 57 11.95 20.53 34.97
C ILE A 57 12.23 20.22 33.50
N GLU A 58 13.02 21.06 32.84
CA GLU A 58 13.46 20.82 31.46
C GLU A 58 14.14 19.44 31.38
N SER A 59 13.64 18.55 30.52
CA SER A 59 14.21 17.22 30.33
C SER A 59 15.71 17.33 30.00
N THR A 60 16.55 16.70 30.83
CA THR A 60 17.99 16.73 30.60
C THR A 60 18.32 16.05 29.26
N PRO A 61 19.46 16.37 28.61
CA PRO A 61 19.88 15.67 27.39
C PRO A 61 19.93 14.14 27.56
N LEU A 62 20.34 13.67 28.74
CA LEU A 62 20.38 12.25 29.09
C LEU A 62 18.99 11.61 29.18
N ASP A 63 18.02 12.30 29.77
CA ASP A 63 16.64 11.80 29.86
C ASP A 63 16.00 11.72 28.47
N ARG A 64 16.23 12.71 27.61
CA ARG A 64 15.78 12.66 26.21
C ARG A 64 16.40 11.52 25.42
N ALA A 65 17.68 11.22 25.63
CA ALA A 65 18.34 10.10 24.97
C ALA A 65 17.77 8.74 25.44
N ARG A 66 17.47 8.60 26.73
CA ARG A 66 16.81 7.40 27.27
C ARG A 66 15.42 7.22 26.68
N ASP A 67 14.60 8.27 26.68
CA ASP A 67 13.25 8.22 26.13
C ASP A 67 13.28 7.83 24.64
N ALA A 68 14.20 8.41 23.88
CA ALA A 68 14.37 8.07 22.47
C ALA A 68 14.78 6.60 22.24
N LEU A 69 15.69 6.06 23.06
CA LEU A 69 16.10 4.66 22.97
C LEU A 69 14.99 3.68 23.35
N VAL A 70 14.11 4.04 24.30
CA VAL A 70 12.90 3.25 24.60
C VAL A 70 12.00 3.16 23.37
N GLN A 71 11.88 4.24 22.59
CA GLN A 71 11.09 4.23 21.36
C GLN A 71 11.72 3.35 20.26
N VAL A 72 13.05 3.24 20.21
CA VAL A 72 13.73 2.34 19.25
C VAL A 72 13.33 0.89 19.52
N ASP A 73 13.34 0.47 20.78
CA ASP A 73 12.99 -0.88 21.20
C ASP A 73 11.49 -1.17 21.06
N ALA A 74 10.64 -0.18 21.38
CA ALA A 74 9.19 -0.36 21.39
C ALA A 74 8.54 -0.30 19.99
N VAL A 75 9.08 0.51 19.08
CA VAL A 75 8.44 0.86 17.79
C VAL A 75 9.23 0.32 16.59
N GLU A 76 10.46 -0.15 16.78
CA GLU A 76 11.36 -0.66 15.72
C GLU A 76 11.32 0.22 14.46
N SER A 77 11.40 1.55 14.64
CA SER A 77 11.15 2.53 13.58
C SER A 77 12.41 3.33 13.24
N VAL A 78 12.58 3.63 11.95
CA VAL A 78 13.67 4.49 11.45
C VAL A 78 13.60 5.91 12.05
N ASP A 79 12.41 6.45 12.36
CA ASP A 79 12.28 7.75 13.04
C ASP A 79 12.80 7.66 14.45
N ALA A 80 12.44 6.60 15.16
CA ALA A 80 12.90 6.39 16.52
C ALA A 80 14.43 6.29 16.55
N VAL A 81 15.04 5.59 15.57
CA VAL A 81 16.51 5.52 15.43
C VAL A 81 17.11 6.88 15.10
N SER A 82 16.54 7.65 14.16
CA SER A 82 17.03 8.99 13.82
C SER A 82 16.95 9.96 15.01
N VAL A 83 15.83 9.94 15.74
CA VAL A 83 15.64 10.74 16.97
C VAL A 83 16.63 10.31 18.05
N ALA A 84 16.84 9.00 18.23
CA ALA A 84 17.81 8.48 19.19
C ALA A 84 19.24 8.89 18.83
N LEU A 85 19.65 8.78 17.57
CA LEU A 85 20.96 9.24 17.08
C LEU A 85 21.16 10.73 17.34
N ALA A 86 20.16 11.56 17.03
CA ALA A 86 20.21 13.00 17.27
C ALA A 86 20.25 13.36 18.77
N ALA A 87 19.62 12.55 19.64
CA ALA A 87 19.67 12.72 21.09
C ALA A 87 21.02 12.27 21.66
N LEU A 88 21.55 11.14 21.21
CA LEU A 88 22.86 10.60 21.59
C LEU A 88 24.00 11.53 21.19
N GLY A 89 23.92 12.16 20.02
CA GLY A 89 24.90 13.15 19.56
C GLY A 89 25.00 14.41 20.42
N LYS A 90 24.05 14.64 21.35
CA LYS A 90 24.06 15.77 22.30
C LYS A 90 24.65 15.42 23.67
N LEU A 91 25.03 14.16 23.90
CA LEU A 91 25.59 13.70 25.17
C LEU A 91 27.09 13.94 25.24
N SER A 92 27.59 14.14 26.47
CA SER A 92 29.03 14.09 26.75
C SER A 92 29.56 12.65 26.72
N SER A 93 30.89 12.50 26.60
CA SER A 93 31.56 11.19 26.60
C SER A 93 31.25 10.35 27.85
N ASP A 94 31.13 11.01 29.01
CA ASP A 94 30.86 10.37 30.29
C ASP A 94 29.40 9.91 30.38
N GLU A 95 28.45 10.73 29.91
CA GLU A 95 27.03 10.37 29.86
C GLU A 95 26.78 9.19 28.91
N LEU A 96 27.42 9.21 27.74
CA LEU A 96 27.30 8.15 26.74
C LEU A 96 27.90 6.83 27.27
N SER A 97 29.03 6.90 28.00
CA SER A 97 29.63 5.75 28.67
C SER A 97 28.73 5.17 29.76
N ARG A 98 28.05 6.02 30.55
CA ARG A 98 27.07 5.58 31.55
C ARG A 98 25.86 4.89 30.90
N LEU A 99 25.39 5.41 29.77
CA LEU A 99 24.26 4.85 29.03
C LEU A 99 24.60 3.47 28.45
N ARG A 100 25.80 3.29 27.89
CA ARG A 100 26.30 2.00 27.36
C ARG A 100 26.42 0.89 28.40
N GLN A 101 26.53 1.25 29.68
CA GLN A 101 26.63 0.28 30.78
C GLN A 101 25.29 0.03 31.47
N ALA A 102 24.25 0.82 31.17
CA ALA A 102 22.95 0.75 31.81
C ALA A 102 21.97 -0.13 31.00
N GLU A 103 21.48 -1.20 31.62
CA GLU A 103 20.32 -1.95 31.14
C GLU A 103 19.05 -1.11 31.38
N PRO A 104 18.04 -1.09 30.49
CA PRO A 104 17.83 -1.93 29.30
C PRO A 104 18.39 -1.38 27.97
N PHE A 105 19.16 -0.29 28.00
CA PHE A 105 19.47 0.47 26.78
C PHE A 105 20.51 -0.18 25.88
N ARG A 106 21.17 -1.24 26.31
CA ARG A 106 22.31 -1.85 25.62
C ARG A 106 21.94 -2.35 24.21
N SER A 107 20.80 -3.01 24.07
CA SER A 107 20.34 -3.55 22.77
C SER A 107 19.99 -2.43 21.79
N ALA A 108 19.20 -1.44 22.23
CA ALA A 108 18.85 -0.27 21.43
C ALA A 108 20.09 0.57 21.05
N LEU A 109 21.05 0.72 21.97
CA LEU A 109 22.31 1.40 21.72
C LEU A 109 23.14 0.71 20.65
N LYS A 110 23.18 -0.62 20.65
CA LYS A 110 23.89 -1.39 19.61
C LYS A 110 23.29 -1.12 18.23
N VAL A 111 21.96 -1.10 18.11
CA VAL A 111 21.27 -0.76 16.86
C VAL A 111 21.63 0.66 16.41
N THR A 112 21.64 1.64 17.33
CA THR A 112 22.03 3.01 16.98
C THR A 112 23.52 3.15 16.65
N ASP A 113 24.41 2.48 17.37
CA ASP A 113 25.87 2.53 17.12
C ASP A 113 26.19 1.92 15.74
N ASP A 114 25.60 0.77 15.40
CA ASP A 114 25.78 0.12 14.08
C ASP A 114 25.30 1.03 12.93
N VAL A 115 24.19 1.75 13.13
CA VAL A 115 23.67 2.72 12.15
C VAL A 115 24.51 4.00 12.10
N ALA A 116 25.06 4.46 13.23
CA ALA A 116 25.94 5.63 13.27
C ALA A 116 27.27 5.38 12.53
N GLU A 117 27.81 4.17 12.61
CA GLU A 117 29.05 3.78 11.93
C GLU A 117 28.86 3.57 10.42
N THR A 118 27.74 2.97 10.01
CA THR A 118 27.50 2.59 8.60
C THR A 118 26.61 3.57 7.82
N GLY A 119 25.92 4.49 8.50
CA GLY A 119 24.92 5.38 7.93
C GLY A 119 23.60 4.67 7.59
N LEU A 120 22.55 5.43 7.22
CA LEU A 120 21.35 4.88 6.59
C LEU A 120 21.47 5.01 5.06
N PRO A 121 20.98 4.04 4.27
CA PRO A 121 20.92 4.19 2.82
C PRO A 121 20.16 5.45 2.40
N ALA A 122 20.71 6.18 1.43
CA ALA A 122 20.11 7.38 0.84
C ALA A 122 19.58 7.13 -0.59
N SER A 123 19.71 5.90 -1.10
CA SER A 123 19.23 5.50 -2.43
C SER A 123 18.90 4.01 -2.50
N TRP A 124 18.12 3.61 -3.52
CA TRP A 124 17.82 2.20 -3.78
C TRP A 124 19.07 1.36 -4.06
N ILE A 125 20.08 1.92 -4.72
CA ILE A 125 21.33 1.21 -5.00
C ILE A 125 22.08 0.90 -3.71
N GLU A 126 22.20 1.89 -2.81
CA GLU A 126 22.81 1.69 -1.49
C GLU A 126 22.01 0.70 -0.64
N TRP A 127 20.68 0.77 -0.71
CA TRP A 127 19.81 -0.17 0.00
C TRP A 127 19.98 -1.60 -0.49
N LEU A 128 20.02 -1.82 -1.81
CA LEU A 128 20.22 -3.12 -2.43
C LEU A 128 21.60 -3.69 -2.10
N ALA A 129 22.65 -2.86 -2.10
CA ALA A 129 24.00 -3.26 -1.72
C ALA A 129 24.07 -3.80 -0.27
N ARG A 130 23.23 -3.25 0.62
CA ARG A 130 23.17 -3.64 2.03
C ARG A 130 22.11 -4.68 2.34
N ALA A 131 21.27 -5.06 1.37
CA ALA A 131 20.15 -5.96 1.58
C ALA A 131 20.60 -7.35 2.12
N ALA A 132 21.84 -7.77 1.81
CA ALA A 132 22.41 -9.01 2.32
C ALA A 132 22.90 -8.94 3.79
N GLU A 133 23.07 -7.75 4.35
CA GLU A 133 23.66 -7.55 5.69
C GLU A 133 22.70 -8.03 6.79
N PRO A 134 23.06 -9.03 7.62
CA PRO A 134 22.18 -9.50 8.68
C PRO A 134 21.86 -8.42 9.72
N SER A 135 22.78 -7.48 9.96
CA SER A 135 22.61 -6.34 10.87
C SER A 135 21.64 -5.28 10.35
N PHE A 136 21.27 -5.31 9.06
CA PHE A 136 20.31 -4.37 8.49
C PHE A 136 18.86 -4.78 8.84
N ALA A 137 18.54 -4.78 10.13
CA ALA A 137 17.25 -5.22 10.66
C ALA A 137 16.08 -4.36 10.16
N LEU A 138 16.28 -3.05 10.05
CA LEU A 138 15.28 -2.08 9.60
C LEU A 138 15.16 -1.96 8.07
N ALA A 139 15.65 -2.95 7.31
CA ALA A 139 15.71 -2.88 5.85
C ALA A 139 14.37 -2.50 5.22
N LEU A 140 13.27 -3.13 5.64
CA LEU A 140 11.96 -2.87 5.05
C LEU A 140 11.38 -1.51 5.42
N ASP A 141 11.61 -1.02 6.65
CA ASP A 141 11.15 0.31 7.08
C ASP A 141 11.95 1.43 6.41
N VAL A 142 13.25 1.22 6.21
CA VAL A 142 14.08 2.13 5.41
C VAL A 142 13.60 2.14 3.96
N ALA A 143 13.30 0.98 3.35
CA ALA A 143 12.75 0.92 1.99
C ALA A 143 11.40 1.64 1.89
N ARG A 144 10.52 1.45 2.88
CA ARG A 144 9.20 2.09 2.93
C ARG A 144 9.30 3.61 2.94
N ARG A 145 10.29 4.19 3.63
CA ARG A 145 10.55 5.65 3.65
C ARG A 145 11.29 6.13 2.43
N GLY A 146 12.28 5.36 1.99
CA GLY A 146 13.04 5.63 0.78
C GLY A 146 12.14 5.84 -0.42
N LYS A 147 10.99 5.15 -0.47
CA LYS A 147 9.98 5.37 -1.51
C LYS A 147 9.50 6.82 -1.62
N ASP A 148 9.41 7.55 -0.49
CA ASP A 148 8.86 8.90 -0.37
C ASP A 148 9.96 9.96 -0.23
N GLU A 149 11.12 9.61 0.33
CA GLU A 149 12.19 10.54 0.67
C GLU A 149 13.32 10.56 -0.36
N TRP A 150 13.67 9.41 -0.96
CA TRP A 150 14.83 9.37 -1.85
C TRP A 150 14.54 10.09 -3.18
N PRO A 151 15.53 10.84 -3.69
CA PRO A 151 15.37 11.58 -4.93
C PRO A 151 15.16 10.63 -6.10
N ILE A 152 14.31 11.03 -7.05
CA ILE A 152 14.07 10.30 -8.31
C ILE A 152 14.99 10.85 -9.41
N GLU A 153 16.04 11.59 -9.03
CA GLU A 153 16.95 12.28 -9.94
C GLU A 153 17.88 11.30 -10.68
N LEU A 154 17.30 10.40 -11.48
CA LEU A 154 17.94 9.70 -12.59
C LEU A 154 18.20 10.66 -13.78
N GLY A 155 18.39 11.97 -13.53
CA GLY A 155 18.88 12.97 -14.50
C GLY A 155 18.11 13.19 -15.81
N ALA A 156 16.93 12.56 -16.00
CA ALA A 156 16.16 12.37 -17.25
C ALA A 156 16.24 10.96 -17.90
N GLY A 157 16.49 9.92 -17.11
CA GLY A 157 16.71 8.56 -17.61
C GLY A 157 18.14 8.34 -18.08
N ASP A 158 19.11 8.86 -17.31
CA ASP A 158 20.53 8.62 -17.56
C ASP A 158 20.80 7.10 -17.71
N PRO A 159 21.28 6.64 -18.88
CA PRO A 159 21.55 5.23 -19.11
C PRO A 159 22.48 4.60 -18.09
N ILE A 160 23.44 5.36 -17.54
CA ILE A 160 24.39 4.84 -16.53
C ILE A 160 23.65 4.56 -15.23
N ALA A 161 22.88 5.53 -14.75
CA ALA A 161 22.13 5.38 -13.51
C ALA A 161 21.02 4.30 -13.62
N VAL A 162 20.34 4.24 -14.78
CA VAL A 162 19.34 3.18 -15.08
C VAL A 162 19.99 1.81 -15.03
N GLN A 163 21.13 1.62 -15.70
CA GLN A 163 21.83 0.33 -15.67
C GLN A 163 22.44 0.03 -14.30
N GLY A 164 22.85 1.04 -13.54
CA GLY A 164 23.31 0.88 -12.17
C GLY A 164 22.23 0.28 -11.26
N LEU A 165 20.98 0.76 -11.37
CA LEU A 165 19.87 0.19 -10.61
C LEU A 165 19.51 -1.23 -11.05
N VAL A 166 19.45 -1.49 -12.36
CA VAL A 166 19.21 -2.85 -12.88
C VAL A 166 20.29 -3.82 -12.39
N ALA A 167 21.56 -3.44 -12.49
CA ALA A 167 22.67 -4.25 -11.99
C ALA A 167 22.59 -4.50 -10.48
N ALA A 168 22.18 -3.51 -9.69
CA ALA A 168 21.98 -3.67 -8.25
C ALA A 168 20.84 -4.65 -7.92
N LEU A 169 19.73 -4.58 -8.68
CA LEU A 169 18.60 -5.52 -8.56
C LEU A 169 19.04 -6.96 -8.86
N ASP A 170 19.80 -7.14 -9.95
CA ASP A 170 20.33 -8.45 -10.37
C ASP A 170 21.33 -9.00 -9.35
N GLN A 171 22.25 -8.17 -8.85
CA GLN A 171 23.22 -8.57 -7.84
C GLN A 171 22.55 -9.03 -6.54
N ALA A 172 21.47 -8.35 -6.12
CA ALA A 172 20.72 -8.74 -4.94
C ALA A 172 20.10 -10.15 -5.06
N GLN A 173 19.82 -10.64 -6.27
CA GLN A 173 19.30 -12.00 -6.48
C GLN A 173 20.37 -13.08 -6.24
N GLY A 174 21.66 -12.72 -6.21
CA GLY A 174 22.76 -13.66 -5.92
C GLY A 174 22.88 -14.09 -4.46
N ASN A 175 22.08 -13.51 -3.56
CA ASN A 175 22.07 -13.83 -2.12
C ASN A 175 20.63 -14.01 -1.63
N GLU A 176 20.34 -15.11 -0.93
CA GLU A 176 18.97 -15.46 -0.51
C GLU A 176 18.32 -14.40 0.38
N ILE A 177 19.04 -13.84 1.36
CA ILE A 177 18.53 -12.81 2.27
C ILE A 177 18.25 -11.52 1.50
N ALA A 178 19.16 -11.12 0.62
CA ALA A 178 18.99 -9.93 -0.21
C ALA A 178 17.82 -10.09 -1.18
N ALA A 179 17.67 -11.26 -1.80
CA ALA A 179 16.58 -11.58 -2.71
C ALA A 179 15.22 -11.51 -2.00
N GLU A 180 15.10 -12.12 -0.83
CA GLU A 180 13.86 -12.08 -0.03
C GLU A 180 13.48 -10.65 0.38
N ARG A 181 14.44 -9.89 0.92
CA ARG A 181 14.22 -8.49 1.30
C ARG A 181 13.87 -7.63 0.08
N THR A 182 14.55 -7.83 -1.04
CA THR A 182 14.26 -7.14 -2.30
C THR A 182 12.84 -7.43 -2.76
N ALA A 183 12.41 -8.69 -2.75
CA ALA A 183 11.06 -9.09 -3.12
C ALA A 183 9.98 -8.38 -2.28
N GLN A 184 10.21 -8.22 -0.97
CA GLN A 184 9.31 -7.47 -0.09
C GLN A 184 9.32 -5.96 -0.36
N ALA A 185 10.45 -5.42 -0.84
CA ALA A 185 10.61 -4.00 -1.14
C ALA A 185 10.13 -3.60 -2.55
N LEU A 186 9.92 -4.55 -3.49
CA LEU A 186 9.53 -4.24 -4.88
C LEU A 186 8.34 -3.26 -4.98
N PRO A 187 7.23 -3.40 -4.21
CA PRO A 187 6.12 -2.44 -4.29
C PRO A 187 6.52 -1.01 -3.91
N PHE A 188 7.49 -0.85 -3.01
CA PHE A 188 8.02 0.47 -2.63
C PHE A 188 8.88 1.07 -3.75
N ILE A 189 9.65 0.25 -4.47
CA ILE A 189 10.40 0.71 -5.65
C ILE A 189 9.44 1.17 -6.76
N VAL A 190 8.33 0.43 -6.98
CA VAL A 190 7.31 0.85 -7.96
C VAL A 190 6.64 2.16 -7.55
N ALA A 191 6.24 2.30 -6.28
CA ALA A 191 5.66 3.55 -5.76
C ALA A 191 6.63 4.74 -5.90
N TRP A 192 7.93 4.51 -5.66
CA TRP A 192 8.98 5.49 -5.88
C TRP A 192 9.07 5.94 -7.35
N LEU A 193 8.99 5.01 -8.31
CA LEU A 193 9.03 5.35 -9.74
C LEU A 193 7.81 6.18 -10.18
N GLN A 194 6.62 5.93 -9.61
CA GLN A 194 5.40 6.66 -9.96
C GLN A 194 5.41 8.14 -9.54
N ARG A 195 6.31 8.53 -8.64
CA ARG A 195 6.51 9.93 -8.25
C ARG A 195 7.23 10.74 -9.34
N ASP A 196 7.81 10.11 -10.37
CA ASP A 196 8.37 10.82 -11.52
C ASP A 196 7.25 11.53 -12.31
N PRO A 197 7.30 12.87 -12.48
CA PRO A 197 6.27 13.61 -13.21
C PRO A 197 6.11 13.20 -14.68
N ALA A 198 7.12 12.56 -15.27
CA ALA A 198 7.04 12.02 -16.64
C ALA A 198 6.90 10.50 -16.68
N PHE A 199 6.50 9.87 -15.57
CA PHE A 199 6.18 8.45 -15.56
C PHE A 199 5.00 8.15 -16.51
N PRO A 200 5.09 7.10 -17.36
CA PRO A 200 6.25 6.25 -17.59
C PRO A 200 7.23 6.83 -18.64
N ARG A 201 8.52 6.90 -18.30
CA ARG A 201 9.59 7.26 -19.25
C ARG A 201 10.12 6.04 -20.02
N SER A 202 10.30 6.18 -21.34
CA SER A 202 10.89 5.13 -22.19
C SER A 202 12.33 4.75 -21.80
N ALA A 203 13.13 5.71 -21.34
CA ALA A 203 14.50 5.46 -20.88
C ALA A 203 14.58 4.52 -19.66
N MET A 204 13.50 4.40 -18.88
CA MET A 204 13.42 3.55 -17.70
C MET A 204 12.81 2.17 -17.95
N ILE A 205 12.48 1.84 -19.21
CA ILE A 205 11.99 0.50 -19.61
C ILE A 205 12.82 -0.65 -18.99
N PRO A 206 14.17 -0.60 -18.95
CA PRO A 206 14.96 -1.67 -18.34
C PRO A 206 14.63 -1.92 -16.86
N ILE A 207 14.38 -0.85 -16.10
CA ILE A 207 13.99 -0.95 -14.68
C ILE A 207 12.59 -1.55 -14.57
N TYR A 208 11.62 -1.06 -15.35
CA TYR A 208 10.25 -1.56 -15.30
C TYR A 208 10.17 -3.05 -15.64
N ALA A 209 10.91 -3.47 -16.67
CA ALA A 209 10.99 -4.87 -17.09
C ALA A 209 11.65 -5.73 -16.01
N SER A 210 12.80 -5.31 -15.47
CA SER A 210 13.49 -6.02 -14.38
C SER A 210 12.59 -6.22 -13.16
N LEU A 211 11.90 -5.16 -12.71
CA LEU A 211 10.96 -5.25 -11.58
C LEU A 211 9.79 -6.19 -11.87
N LEU A 212 9.23 -6.18 -13.08
CA LEU A 212 8.13 -7.08 -13.46
C LEU A 212 8.59 -8.54 -13.45
N THR A 213 9.78 -8.83 -13.99
CA THR A 213 10.38 -10.15 -13.94
C THR A 213 10.61 -10.60 -12.49
N LEU A 214 11.10 -9.72 -11.61
CA LEU A 214 11.28 -10.04 -10.19
C LEU A 214 9.95 -10.34 -9.48
N PHE A 215 8.87 -9.63 -9.79
CA PHE A 215 7.54 -9.98 -9.30
C PHE A 215 7.07 -11.35 -9.79
N ALA A 216 7.32 -11.66 -11.07
CA ALA A 216 6.94 -12.95 -11.66
C ALA A 216 7.65 -14.12 -10.97
N LEU A 217 8.98 -14.00 -10.79
CA LEU A 217 9.83 -15.02 -10.18
C LEU A 217 9.64 -15.16 -8.66
N GLY A 218 9.27 -14.07 -7.98
CA GLY A 218 9.07 -14.06 -6.53
C GLY A 218 7.87 -14.92 -6.10
N PRO A 219 7.83 -15.44 -4.86
CA PRO A 219 6.70 -16.25 -4.37
C PRO A 219 5.48 -15.42 -3.92
N ALA A 220 5.63 -14.09 -3.79
CA ALA A 220 4.57 -13.22 -3.27
C ALA A 220 3.38 -13.12 -4.25
N ARG A 221 2.17 -13.33 -3.75
CA ARG A 221 0.91 -13.30 -4.51
C ARG A 221 -0.18 -12.55 -3.75
N GLY A 222 0.10 -11.28 -3.41
CA GLY A 222 -0.79 -10.40 -2.66
C GLY A 222 -1.29 -9.20 -3.46
N VAL A 223 -2.21 -8.44 -2.87
CA VAL A 223 -2.80 -7.24 -3.49
C VAL A 223 -1.74 -6.24 -3.96
N SER A 224 -0.75 -5.93 -3.10
CA SER A 224 0.33 -5.00 -3.44
C SER A 224 1.18 -5.47 -4.63
N THR A 225 1.41 -6.79 -4.76
CA THR A 225 2.12 -7.39 -5.89
C THR A 225 1.33 -7.22 -7.18
N TYR A 226 0.03 -7.50 -7.16
CA TYR A 226 -0.83 -7.38 -8.34
C TYR A 226 -1.01 -5.93 -8.78
N GLU A 227 -1.20 -5.00 -7.85
CA GLU A 227 -1.31 -3.57 -8.15
C GLU A 227 0.01 -3.04 -8.73
N SER A 228 1.14 -3.39 -8.12
CA SER A 228 2.46 -2.96 -8.59
C SER A 228 2.79 -3.54 -9.96
N SER A 229 2.49 -4.82 -10.21
CA SER A 229 2.73 -5.44 -11.51
C SER A 229 1.85 -4.84 -12.60
N GLN A 230 0.59 -4.49 -12.28
CA GLN A 230 -0.30 -3.82 -13.21
C GLN A 230 0.22 -2.43 -13.61
N ILE A 231 0.76 -1.66 -12.66
CA ILE A 231 1.42 -0.38 -12.93
C ILE A 231 2.59 -0.57 -13.90
N LEU A 232 3.44 -1.58 -13.68
CA LEU A 232 4.58 -1.88 -14.53
C LEU A 232 4.17 -2.35 -15.94
N VAL A 233 3.17 -3.23 -16.04
CA VAL A 233 2.64 -3.68 -17.34
C VAL A 233 2.08 -2.49 -18.13
N SER A 234 1.31 -1.61 -17.48
CA SER A 234 0.79 -0.40 -18.12
C SER A 234 1.91 0.54 -18.58
N ALA A 235 2.94 0.74 -17.76
CA ALA A 235 4.10 1.54 -18.09
C ALA A 235 4.83 1.00 -19.33
N LEU A 236 5.15 -0.30 -19.34
CA LEU A 236 5.84 -0.96 -20.44
C LEU A 236 5.03 -0.88 -21.74
N LEU A 237 3.74 -1.21 -21.69
CA LEU A 237 2.87 -1.17 -22.86
C LEU A 237 2.66 0.25 -23.43
N THR A 238 2.67 1.28 -22.57
CA THR A 238 2.50 2.68 -22.99
C THR A 238 3.77 3.24 -23.66
N THR A 239 4.95 2.79 -23.25
CA THR A 239 6.23 3.30 -23.78
C THR A 239 6.62 2.77 -25.17
N GLY A 240 5.89 1.79 -25.70
CA GLY A 240 6.15 1.15 -26.98
C GLY A 240 7.26 0.10 -26.89
N LEU A 241 6.93 -1.15 -27.19
CA LEU A 241 7.84 -2.30 -27.04
C LEU A 241 8.24 -2.88 -28.40
N SER A 242 9.46 -3.41 -28.47
CA SER A 242 9.84 -4.32 -29.56
C SER A 242 9.04 -5.63 -29.44
N PRO A 243 8.87 -6.41 -30.53
CA PRO A 243 8.19 -7.71 -30.44
C PRO A 243 8.77 -8.64 -29.38
N LYS A 244 10.11 -8.70 -29.25
CA LYS A 244 10.78 -9.51 -28.22
C LYS A 244 10.47 -9.03 -26.81
N ALA A 245 10.50 -7.71 -26.57
CA ALA A 245 10.18 -7.15 -25.26
C ALA A 245 8.69 -7.36 -24.91
N TYR A 246 7.80 -7.23 -25.90
CA TYR A 246 6.37 -7.49 -25.74
C TYR A 246 6.09 -8.95 -25.35
N GLN A 247 6.74 -9.91 -26.01
CA GLN A 247 6.66 -11.33 -25.63
C GLN A 247 7.19 -11.60 -24.23
N ALA A 248 8.26 -10.92 -23.81
CA ALA A 248 8.80 -11.05 -22.46
C ALA A 248 7.81 -10.53 -21.39
N VAL A 249 7.14 -9.40 -21.63
CA VAL A 249 6.09 -8.89 -20.73
C VAL A 249 4.92 -9.89 -20.64
N ILE A 250 4.51 -10.49 -21.76
CA ILE A 250 3.50 -11.55 -21.74
C ILE A 250 3.96 -12.74 -20.89
N ALA A 251 5.20 -13.18 -21.06
CA ALA A 251 5.76 -14.31 -20.30
C ALA A 251 5.77 -14.02 -18.79
N ASP A 252 6.23 -12.83 -18.38
CA ASP A 252 6.26 -12.43 -16.97
C ASP A 252 4.84 -12.35 -16.38
N VAL A 253 3.87 -11.82 -17.14
CA VAL A 253 2.45 -11.79 -16.72
C VAL A 253 1.90 -13.21 -16.57
N VAL A 254 2.19 -14.11 -17.51
CA VAL A 254 1.73 -15.50 -17.46
C VAL A 254 2.32 -16.24 -16.26
N GLU A 255 3.59 -16.00 -15.95
CA GLU A 255 4.29 -16.56 -14.79
C GLU A 255 3.73 -16.00 -13.47
N LEU A 256 3.50 -14.69 -13.40
CA LEU A 256 2.89 -14.04 -12.24
C LEU A 256 1.47 -14.55 -11.98
N ALA A 257 0.69 -14.75 -13.05
CA ALA A 257 -0.66 -15.31 -12.98
C ALA A 257 -0.66 -16.79 -12.52
N GLY A 258 0.46 -17.50 -12.69
CA GLY A 258 0.63 -18.88 -12.27
C GLY A 258 -0.28 -19.88 -13.02
N GLN A 259 -0.33 -21.11 -12.49
CA GLN A 259 -1.05 -22.22 -13.12
C GLN A 259 -2.55 -22.25 -12.78
N GLY A 260 -2.99 -21.57 -11.72
CA GLY A 260 -4.38 -21.59 -11.27
C GLY A 260 -4.84 -20.23 -10.76
N PHE A 261 -6.01 -19.79 -11.23
CA PHE A 261 -6.60 -18.53 -10.78
C PHE A 261 -7.37 -18.73 -9.48
N GLY A 262 -7.12 -17.85 -8.50
CA GLY A 262 -8.02 -17.63 -7.38
C GLY A 262 -9.13 -16.65 -7.78
N VAL A 263 -10.27 -16.70 -7.09
CA VAL A 263 -11.38 -15.75 -7.31
C VAL A 263 -10.92 -14.30 -7.09
N ASP A 264 -10.10 -14.07 -6.06
CA ASP A 264 -9.59 -12.74 -5.70
C ASP A 264 -8.63 -12.15 -6.76
N MET A 265 -8.04 -13.00 -7.61
CA MET A 265 -7.12 -12.58 -8.67
C MET A 265 -7.87 -12.18 -9.96
N VAL A 266 -9.12 -12.58 -10.14
CA VAL A 266 -9.79 -12.48 -11.44
C VAL A 266 -9.84 -11.05 -11.96
N TYR A 267 -10.16 -10.07 -11.12
CA TYR A 267 -10.15 -8.68 -11.54
C TYR A 267 -8.77 -8.22 -12.03
N TRP A 268 -7.69 -8.62 -11.35
CA TRP A 268 -6.33 -8.30 -11.83
C TRP A 268 -6.09 -8.85 -13.24
N VAL A 269 -6.45 -10.11 -13.51
CA VAL A 269 -6.27 -10.72 -14.84
C VAL A 269 -7.11 -10.01 -15.92
N LEU A 270 -8.35 -9.64 -15.60
CA LEU A 270 -9.22 -8.91 -16.52
C LEU A 270 -8.67 -7.50 -16.81
N GLU A 271 -8.17 -6.81 -15.79
CA GLU A 271 -7.54 -5.50 -15.96
C GLU A 271 -6.27 -5.58 -16.82
N ILE A 272 -5.42 -6.60 -16.62
CA ILE A 272 -4.26 -6.86 -17.48
C ILE A 272 -4.69 -7.14 -18.93
N THR A 273 -5.73 -7.95 -19.11
CA THR A 273 -6.30 -8.26 -20.44
C THR A 273 -6.74 -6.98 -21.16
N GLU A 274 -7.49 -6.10 -20.47
CA GLU A 274 -7.91 -4.81 -21.01
C GLU A 274 -6.71 -3.91 -21.37
N GLU A 275 -5.63 -3.97 -20.60
CA GLU A 275 -4.41 -3.22 -20.87
C GLU A 275 -3.74 -3.65 -22.18
N PHE A 276 -3.60 -4.95 -22.41
CA PHE A 276 -3.09 -5.51 -23.67
C PHE A 276 -4.01 -5.25 -24.87
N MET A 277 -5.31 -5.16 -24.64
CA MET A 277 -6.29 -4.84 -25.69
C MET A 277 -6.22 -3.39 -26.13
N ARG A 278 -5.90 -2.48 -25.21
CA ARG A 278 -5.76 -1.03 -25.50
C ARG A 278 -4.40 -0.67 -26.11
N ALA A 279 -3.36 -1.40 -25.74
CA ALA A 279 -1.99 -1.14 -26.18
C ALA A 279 -1.75 -1.52 -27.66
N SER A 280 -0.69 -0.96 -28.23
CA SER A 280 -0.16 -1.42 -29.52
C SER A 280 0.18 -2.92 -29.47
N THR A 281 0.13 -3.58 -30.63
CA THR A 281 0.33 -5.03 -30.74
C THR A 281 1.53 -5.37 -31.62
N PRO A 282 2.76 -5.33 -31.07
CA PRO A 282 3.95 -5.73 -31.79
C PRO A 282 3.93 -7.20 -32.27
N ASP A 283 3.19 -8.06 -31.56
CA ASP A 283 3.01 -9.47 -31.89
C ASP A 283 1.55 -9.89 -31.63
N ALA A 284 0.79 -10.09 -32.72
CA ALA A 284 -0.64 -10.41 -32.64
C ALA A 284 -0.91 -11.84 -32.20
N ASP A 285 -0.06 -12.79 -32.60
CA ASP A 285 -0.23 -14.22 -32.29
C ASP A 285 0.09 -14.49 -30.82
N ALA A 286 1.14 -13.84 -30.29
CA ALA A 286 1.45 -13.89 -28.87
C ALA A 286 0.32 -13.32 -28.02
N ARG A 287 -0.26 -12.17 -28.43
CA ARG A 287 -1.41 -11.58 -27.72
C ARG A 287 -2.62 -12.51 -27.76
N ALA A 288 -2.97 -13.06 -28.92
CA ALA A 288 -4.11 -13.97 -29.05
C ALA A 288 -3.94 -15.21 -28.17
N SER A 289 -2.74 -15.80 -28.16
CA SER A 289 -2.41 -16.97 -27.32
C SER A 289 -2.50 -16.65 -25.83
N PHE A 290 -1.97 -15.50 -25.42
CA PHE A 290 -2.08 -15.01 -24.04
C PHE A 290 -3.54 -14.87 -23.60
N LEU A 291 -4.34 -14.14 -24.37
CA LEU A 291 -5.74 -13.88 -24.06
C LEU A 291 -6.58 -15.17 -24.02
N HIS A 292 -6.29 -16.13 -24.91
CA HIS A 292 -6.93 -17.43 -24.89
C HIS A 292 -6.57 -18.23 -23.63
N SER A 293 -5.29 -18.18 -23.23
CA SER A 293 -4.80 -18.86 -22.01
C SER A 293 -5.46 -18.31 -20.74
N VAL A 294 -5.71 -17.00 -20.69
CA VAL A 294 -6.42 -16.33 -19.59
C VAL A 294 -7.83 -16.90 -19.43
N LEU A 295 -8.63 -16.93 -20.50
CA LEU A 295 -10.00 -17.43 -20.42
C LEU A 295 -10.05 -18.94 -20.10
N ALA A 296 -9.13 -19.72 -20.66
CA ALA A 296 -9.02 -21.14 -20.34
C ALA A 296 -8.75 -21.38 -18.84
N ARG A 297 -7.98 -20.51 -18.19
CA ARG A 297 -7.71 -20.57 -16.74
C ARG A 297 -8.84 -20.02 -15.87
N VAL A 298 -9.67 -19.12 -16.40
CA VAL A 298 -10.90 -18.66 -15.73
C VAL A 298 -11.98 -19.74 -15.75
N ALA A 299 -12.05 -20.55 -16.80
CA ALA A 299 -13.14 -21.51 -16.99
C ALA A 299 -13.40 -22.46 -15.79
N PRO A 300 -12.38 -23.07 -15.16
CA PRO A 300 -12.58 -23.96 -14.00
C PRO A 300 -13.15 -23.25 -12.75
N ILE A 301 -12.93 -21.95 -12.61
CA ILE A 301 -13.40 -21.16 -11.47
C ILE A 301 -14.64 -20.32 -11.77
N TYR A 302 -15.11 -20.29 -13.02
CA TYR A 302 -16.18 -19.40 -13.47
C TYR A 302 -17.45 -19.47 -12.60
N GLY A 303 -17.86 -20.67 -12.21
CA GLY A 303 -19.05 -20.86 -11.35
C GLY A 303 -18.90 -20.33 -9.92
N ARG A 304 -17.67 -20.05 -9.47
CA ARG A 304 -17.36 -19.48 -8.14
C ARG A 304 -17.20 -17.96 -8.17
N LEU A 305 -17.10 -17.37 -9.36
CA LEU A 305 -16.99 -15.93 -9.54
C LEU A 305 -18.29 -15.25 -9.15
N THR A 306 -18.22 -13.98 -8.76
CA THR A 306 -19.40 -13.15 -8.54
C THR A 306 -20.13 -12.85 -9.85
N SER A 307 -21.37 -12.38 -9.76
CA SER A 307 -22.18 -11.96 -10.91
C SER A 307 -21.49 -10.87 -11.72
N LEU A 308 -20.86 -9.87 -11.07
CA LEU A 308 -20.11 -8.82 -11.74
C LEU A 308 -18.84 -9.35 -12.41
N GLN A 309 -18.10 -10.24 -11.75
CA GLN A 309 -16.93 -10.90 -12.34
C GLN A 309 -17.31 -11.73 -13.57
N ARG A 310 -18.41 -12.51 -13.49
CA ARG A 310 -18.93 -13.29 -14.63
C ARG A 310 -19.35 -12.39 -15.79
N ALA A 311 -20.05 -11.29 -15.51
CA ALA A 311 -20.40 -10.31 -16.53
C ALA A 311 -19.14 -9.71 -17.18
N ALA A 312 -18.10 -9.42 -16.40
CA ALA A 312 -16.85 -8.91 -16.94
C ALA A 312 -16.13 -9.91 -17.86
N VAL A 313 -16.06 -11.18 -17.44
CA VAL A 313 -15.50 -12.26 -18.28
C VAL A 313 -16.31 -12.43 -19.57
N ALA A 314 -17.65 -12.44 -19.49
CA ALA A 314 -18.52 -12.61 -20.65
C ALA A 314 -18.34 -11.48 -21.67
N ARG A 315 -18.27 -10.23 -21.20
CA ARG A 315 -18.06 -9.05 -22.05
C ARG A 315 -16.70 -9.07 -22.72
N LEU A 316 -15.63 -9.35 -21.96
CA LEU A 316 -14.29 -9.46 -22.55
C LEU A 316 -14.19 -10.58 -23.57
N ALA A 317 -14.80 -11.74 -23.30
CA ALA A 317 -14.88 -12.81 -24.30
C ALA A 317 -15.60 -12.34 -25.58
N GLN A 318 -16.71 -11.62 -25.45
CA GLN A 318 -17.46 -11.08 -26.59
C GLN A 318 -16.65 -10.06 -27.40
N GLU A 319 -15.92 -9.14 -26.74
CA GLU A 319 -15.05 -8.18 -27.42
C GLU A 319 -13.92 -8.85 -28.22
N LEU A 320 -13.48 -10.01 -27.75
CA LEU A 320 -12.47 -10.84 -28.41
C LEU A 320 -13.06 -11.73 -29.51
N GLY A 321 -14.37 -11.66 -29.77
CA GLY A 321 -15.06 -12.50 -30.74
C GLY A 321 -15.20 -13.95 -30.29
N TRP A 322 -15.10 -14.21 -28.98
CA TRP A 322 -15.16 -15.55 -28.40
C TRP A 322 -16.46 -15.81 -27.66
N THR A 323 -16.79 -17.10 -27.54
CA THR A 323 -17.94 -17.57 -26.77
C THR A 323 -17.47 -18.34 -25.55
N LEU A 324 -18.15 -18.15 -24.41
CA LEU A 324 -17.81 -18.86 -23.17
C LEU A 324 -17.90 -20.39 -23.34
N GLN A 325 -18.81 -20.86 -24.19
CA GLN A 325 -18.95 -22.28 -24.52
C GLN A 325 -17.69 -22.86 -25.18
N SER A 326 -16.93 -22.06 -25.92
CA SER A 326 -15.66 -22.49 -26.53
C SER A 326 -14.61 -22.87 -25.49
N PHE A 327 -14.78 -22.41 -24.24
CA PHE A 327 -13.91 -22.73 -23.11
C PHE A 327 -14.55 -23.72 -22.12
N GLY A 328 -15.65 -24.40 -22.52
CA GLY A 328 -16.35 -25.35 -21.65
C GLY A 328 -17.13 -24.70 -20.49
N ILE A 329 -17.33 -23.38 -20.52
CA ILE A 329 -18.06 -22.66 -19.48
C ILE A 329 -19.57 -22.80 -19.74
N SER A 330 -20.28 -23.41 -18.81
CA SER A 330 -21.74 -23.45 -18.78
C SER A 330 -22.29 -22.31 -17.92
N THR A 331 -23.02 -21.39 -18.53
CA THR A 331 -23.63 -20.23 -17.85
C THR A 331 -24.82 -20.61 -16.96
N ASN A 332 -25.37 -21.83 -17.10
CA ASN A 332 -26.56 -22.30 -16.38
C ASN A 332 -26.29 -22.74 -14.92
N VAL A 333 -25.03 -22.75 -14.47
CA VAL A 333 -24.64 -23.28 -13.14
C VAL A 333 -24.29 -22.17 -12.14
N ALA A 334 -24.54 -20.91 -12.51
CA ALA A 334 -24.15 -19.77 -11.69
C ALA A 334 -24.96 -19.70 -10.38
N LYS A 335 -24.27 -19.74 -9.25
CA LYS A 335 -24.89 -19.48 -7.94
C LYS A 335 -25.31 -18.02 -7.89
N ALA A 336 -26.53 -17.76 -7.43
CA ALA A 336 -26.98 -16.41 -7.11
C ALA A 336 -26.11 -15.86 -5.96
N ASP A 337 -25.58 -14.65 -6.16
CA ASP A 337 -24.96 -13.87 -5.09
C ASP A 337 -25.86 -12.68 -4.74
N GLU A 338 -25.51 -11.98 -3.66
CA GLU A 338 -26.31 -10.86 -3.14
C GLU A 338 -26.07 -9.54 -3.89
N ILE A 339 -25.18 -9.52 -4.89
CA ILE A 339 -24.78 -8.28 -5.56
C ILE A 339 -26.00 -7.62 -6.23
N SER A 340 -26.80 -8.41 -6.94
CA SER A 340 -28.02 -7.92 -7.60
C SER A 340 -28.96 -7.22 -6.60
N THR A 341 -29.25 -7.87 -5.46
CA THR A 341 -30.10 -7.32 -4.40
C THR A 341 -29.53 -6.04 -3.79
N ARG A 342 -28.21 -5.92 -3.70
CA ARG A 342 -27.56 -4.75 -3.08
C ARG A 342 -27.44 -3.56 -4.02
N LEU A 343 -27.50 -3.80 -5.32
CA LEU A 343 -27.55 -2.76 -6.34
C LEU A 343 -28.99 -2.31 -6.65
N ASP A 344 -29.99 -3.04 -6.15
CA ASP A 344 -31.41 -2.81 -6.43
C ASP A 344 -31.82 -1.36 -6.12
N GLY A 345 -32.32 -0.66 -7.14
CA GLY A 345 -32.80 0.72 -7.05
C GLY A 345 -31.73 1.81 -6.83
N LEU A 346 -30.44 1.45 -6.72
CA LEU A 346 -29.38 2.43 -6.49
C LEU A 346 -29.14 3.34 -7.70
N ARG A 347 -28.84 4.61 -7.43
CA ARG A 347 -28.33 5.56 -8.43
C ARG A 347 -26.81 5.53 -8.42
N ILE A 348 -26.19 5.12 -9.51
CA ILE A 348 -24.75 4.97 -9.64
C ILE A 348 -24.26 5.94 -10.71
N ALA A 349 -23.31 6.81 -10.37
CA ALA A 349 -22.64 7.66 -11.34
C ALA A 349 -21.24 7.13 -11.62
N ILE A 350 -20.85 7.09 -12.90
CA ILE A 350 -19.52 6.67 -13.35
C ILE A 350 -18.89 7.82 -14.13
N TYR A 351 -17.76 8.34 -13.65
CA TYR A 351 -16.95 9.32 -14.36
C TYR A 351 -15.71 8.68 -14.97
N SER A 352 -15.55 8.80 -16.30
CA SER A 352 -14.36 8.36 -17.03
C SER A 352 -14.27 9.03 -18.40
N LEU A 353 -13.08 9.50 -18.77
CA LEU A 353 -12.74 9.92 -20.14
C LEU A 353 -12.63 8.73 -21.11
N THR A 354 -12.50 7.51 -20.59
CA THR A 354 -12.62 6.29 -21.40
C THR A 354 -14.09 5.87 -21.43
N GLU A 355 -14.88 6.56 -22.25
CA GLU A 355 -16.33 6.38 -22.26
C GLU A 355 -16.76 4.94 -22.53
N SER A 356 -16.05 4.20 -23.39
CA SER A 356 -16.34 2.79 -23.66
C SER A 356 -16.32 1.96 -22.38
N SER A 357 -15.32 2.15 -21.52
CA SER A 357 -15.22 1.46 -20.24
C SER A 357 -16.37 1.80 -19.31
N SER A 358 -16.77 3.08 -19.22
CA SER A 358 -17.94 3.47 -18.42
C SER A 358 -19.24 2.84 -18.92
N ARG A 359 -19.45 2.81 -20.25
CA ARG A 359 -20.63 2.18 -20.87
C ARG A 359 -20.67 0.68 -20.64
N GLN A 360 -19.51 0.02 -20.69
CA GLN A 360 -19.42 -1.41 -20.42
C GLN A 360 -19.72 -1.75 -18.96
N ALA A 361 -19.18 -0.99 -18.02
CA ALA A 361 -19.48 -1.14 -16.61
C ALA A 361 -20.98 -0.91 -16.34
N LYS A 362 -21.55 0.17 -16.90
CA LYS A 362 -23.00 0.45 -16.86
C LYS A 362 -23.82 -0.75 -17.33
N ALA A 363 -23.53 -1.25 -18.53
CA ALA A 363 -24.31 -2.34 -19.09
C ALA A 363 -24.15 -3.65 -18.31
N ALA A 364 -22.98 -3.92 -17.72
CA ALA A 364 -22.79 -5.07 -16.82
C ALA A 364 -23.62 -4.94 -15.53
N ILE A 365 -23.65 -3.75 -14.93
CA ILE A 365 -24.43 -3.47 -13.72
C ILE A 365 -25.93 -3.60 -13.99
N GLU A 366 -26.43 -2.97 -15.06
CA GLU A 366 -27.85 -2.99 -15.42
C GLU A 366 -28.32 -4.38 -15.88
N GLU A 367 -27.42 -5.23 -16.39
CA GLU A 367 -27.74 -6.64 -16.69
C GLU A 367 -27.97 -7.46 -15.41
N ILE A 368 -27.18 -7.20 -14.37
CA ILE A 368 -27.24 -7.93 -13.08
C ILE A 368 -28.35 -7.38 -12.18
N ALA A 369 -28.54 -6.07 -12.19
CA ALA A 369 -29.53 -5.36 -11.39
C ALA A 369 -30.32 -4.39 -12.30
N PRO A 370 -31.38 -4.88 -12.97
CA PRO A 370 -32.15 -4.09 -13.95
C PRO A 370 -32.84 -2.84 -13.39
N THR A 371 -32.96 -2.74 -12.08
CA THR A 371 -33.53 -1.60 -11.34
C THR A 371 -32.49 -0.57 -10.90
N ALA A 372 -31.19 -0.89 -11.01
CA ALA A 372 -30.13 0.07 -10.76
C ALA A 372 -30.11 1.11 -11.88
N PHE A 373 -29.95 2.39 -11.50
CA PHE A 373 -29.86 3.50 -12.45
C PHE A 373 -28.41 3.93 -12.58
N VAL A 374 -27.75 3.59 -13.69
CA VAL A 374 -26.33 3.94 -13.89
C VAL A 374 -26.22 5.08 -14.90
N ASP A 375 -25.55 6.18 -14.53
CA ASP A 375 -25.27 7.30 -15.42
C ASP A 375 -23.77 7.50 -15.63
N CYS A 376 -23.36 7.63 -16.90
CA CYS A 376 -21.98 7.90 -17.27
C CYS A 376 -21.75 9.39 -17.54
N ASN A 377 -20.57 9.91 -17.19
CA ASN A 377 -20.13 11.26 -17.51
C ASN A 377 -18.64 11.28 -17.91
N ALA A 378 -18.29 12.15 -18.87
CA ALA A 378 -16.93 12.36 -19.35
C ALA A 378 -16.62 13.85 -19.53
N ASP A 379 -17.35 14.73 -18.83
CA ASP A 379 -17.18 16.17 -18.96
C ASP A 379 -15.78 16.58 -18.49
N HIS A 380 -15.16 17.50 -19.23
CA HIS A 380 -13.78 17.95 -18.95
C HIS A 380 -13.66 18.92 -17.76
N GLY A 381 -14.75 19.19 -17.04
CA GLY A 381 -14.81 20.11 -15.92
C GLY A 381 -16.19 20.13 -15.27
N GLY A 382 -16.41 21.07 -14.35
CA GLY A 382 -17.67 21.21 -13.64
C GLY A 382 -18.81 21.66 -14.55
N THR A 383 -19.77 20.78 -14.79
CA THR A 383 -21.03 21.08 -15.50
C THR A 383 -22.22 20.93 -14.57
N ALA A 384 -23.37 21.53 -14.93
CA ALA A 384 -24.61 21.32 -14.19
C ALA A 384 -25.00 19.84 -14.13
N ARG A 385 -24.72 19.07 -15.18
CA ARG A 385 -24.93 17.62 -15.23
C ARG A 385 -24.01 16.88 -14.26
N LEU A 386 -22.70 17.17 -14.30
CA LEU A 386 -21.73 16.53 -13.41
C LEU A 386 -22.05 16.84 -11.94
N ARG A 387 -22.45 18.07 -11.66
CA ARG A 387 -22.91 18.49 -10.33
C ARG A 387 -24.12 17.69 -9.89
N ALA A 388 -25.16 17.60 -10.73
CA ALA A 388 -26.35 16.84 -10.40
C ALA A 388 -26.02 15.36 -10.11
N LEU A 389 -25.12 14.74 -10.87
CA LEU A 389 -24.66 13.38 -10.60
C LEU A 389 -23.91 13.29 -9.26
N ALA A 390 -22.98 14.22 -9.00
CA ALA A 390 -22.18 14.24 -7.78
C ALA A 390 -23.06 14.40 -6.53
N GLU A 391 -24.07 15.26 -6.59
CA GLU A 391 -24.97 15.52 -5.45
C GLU A 391 -25.98 14.39 -5.23
N ASN A 392 -26.47 13.73 -6.30
CA ASN A 392 -27.67 12.88 -6.22
C ASN A 392 -27.42 11.37 -6.29
N ALA A 393 -26.29 10.90 -6.81
CA ALA A 393 -26.00 9.46 -6.90
C ALA A 393 -25.80 8.82 -5.52
N ASP A 394 -26.21 7.58 -5.32
CA ASP A 394 -25.92 6.82 -4.09
C ASP A 394 -24.46 6.38 -4.06
N ILE A 395 -23.94 5.95 -5.20
CA ILE A 395 -22.52 5.61 -5.39
C ILE A 395 -21.97 6.44 -6.56
N PHE A 396 -20.79 7.04 -6.38
CA PHE A 396 -20.08 7.73 -7.44
C PHE A 396 -18.71 7.08 -7.63
N VAL A 397 -18.42 6.60 -8.85
CA VAL A 397 -17.14 5.97 -9.20
C VAL A 397 -16.37 6.87 -10.15
N VAL A 398 -15.11 7.14 -9.82
CA VAL A 398 -14.15 7.87 -10.67
C VAL A 398 -13.10 6.87 -11.18
N ALA A 399 -12.99 6.71 -12.50
CA ALA A 399 -11.89 5.96 -13.11
C ALA A 399 -10.62 6.80 -13.07
N TRP A 400 -9.78 6.61 -12.05
CA TRP A 400 -8.70 7.53 -11.67
C TRP A 400 -7.73 7.84 -12.80
N LEU A 401 -7.21 6.80 -13.48
CA LEU A 401 -6.27 6.93 -14.59
C LEU A 401 -6.90 7.47 -15.89
N SER A 402 -8.22 7.59 -15.93
CA SER A 402 -8.98 8.17 -17.03
C SER A 402 -9.80 9.37 -16.57
N ALA A 403 -9.37 10.07 -15.52
CA ALA A 403 -10.06 11.24 -14.99
C ALA A 403 -9.25 12.52 -15.23
N LYS A 404 -9.95 13.65 -15.36
CA LYS A 404 -9.30 14.97 -15.40
C LYS A 404 -9.31 15.60 -14.01
N HIS A 405 -8.17 16.10 -13.54
CA HIS A 405 -8.03 16.71 -12.21
C HIS A 405 -9.15 17.72 -11.88
N ALA A 406 -9.48 18.62 -12.81
CA ALA A 406 -10.54 19.61 -12.61
C ALA A 406 -11.93 19.00 -12.36
N ALA A 407 -12.26 17.89 -13.03
CA ALA A 407 -13.53 17.20 -12.82
C ALA A 407 -13.52 16.38 -11.52
N THR A 408 -12.39 15.72 -11.20
CA THR A 408 -12.23 14.96 -9.96
C THR A 408 -12.41 15.84 -8.72
N GLU A 409 -11.77 17.01 -8.71
CA GLU A 409 -11.92 17.96 -7.59
C GLU A 409 -13.34 18.55 -7.54
N PHE A 410 -13.92 18.88 -8.69
CA PHE A 410 -15.31 19.34 -8.75
C PHE A 410 -16.30 18.30 -8.19
N ILE A 411 -16.10 17.01 -8.51
CA ILE A 411 -16.90 15.92 -7.93
C ILE A 411 -16.71 15.89 -6.41
N ARG A 412 -15.46 15.92 -5.92
CA ARG A 412 -15.14 15.88 -4.49
C ARG A 412 -15.84 17.02 -3.72
N GLU A 413 -15.80 18.23 -4.26
CA GLU A 413 -16.43 19.42 -3.68
C GLU A 413 -17.96 19.26 -3.53
N HIS A 414 -18.62 18.58 -4.46
CA HIS A 414 -20.08 18.45 -4.49
C HIS A 414 -20.59 17.11 -3.92
N ARG A 415 -19.70 16.19 -3.56
CA ARG A 415 -20.08 14.84 -3.08
C ARG A 415 -20.42 14.77 -1.59
N ALA A 416 -19.95 15.75 -0.81
CA ALA A 416 -20.07 15.77 0.65
C ALA A 416 -19.59 14.44 1.28
N HIS A 417 -20.40 13.82 2.14
CA HIS A 417 -20.08 12.56 2.83
C HIS A 417 -20.59 11.30 2.10
N ARG A 418 -21.14 11.44 0.88
CA ARG A 418 -21.67 10.29 0.12
C ARG A 418 -20.54 9.45 -0.47
N PRO A 419 -20.75 8.15 -0.71
CA PRO A 419 -19.72 7.26 -1.25
C PRO A 419 -19.08 7.80 -2.55
N LEU A 420 -17.76 7.96 -2.52
CA LEU A 420 -16.91 8.30 -3.66
C LEU A 420 -15.83 7.22 -3.80
N LEU A 421 -15.90 6.44 -4.87
CA LEU A 421 -15.04 5.30 -5.14
C LEU A 421 -14.04 5.66 -6.23
N TYR A 422 -12.82 5.15 -6.12
CA TYR A 422 -11.77 5.33 -7.12
C TYR A 422 -11.40 3.98 -7.72
N ALA A 423 -11.73 3.79 -8.99
CA ALA A 423 -11.23 2.67 -9.77
C ALA A 423 -9.78 2.95 -10.16
N GLN A 424 -8.88 2.03 -9.78
CA GLN A 424 -7.44 2.21 -9.96
C GLN A 424 -7.02 2.07 -11.43
N GLY A 425 -7.74 1.24 -12.20
CA GLY A 425 -7.51 1.00 -13.61
C GLY A 425 -8.38 1.86 -14.53
N ARG A 426 -8.04 1.84 -15.83
CA ARG A 426 -8.81 2.50 -16.91
C ARG A 426 -9.95 1.63 -17.45
N GLY A 427 -9.85 0.33 -17.23
CA GLY A 427 -10.78 -0.68 -17.71
C GLY A 427 -12.12 -0.67 -17.00
N PHE A 428 -13.13 -1.28 -17.62
CA PHE A 428 -14.43 -1.41 -17.00
C PHE A 428 -14.40 -2.42 -15.85
N SER A 429 -13.53 -3.44 -15.90
CA SER A 429 -13.41 -4.42 -14.81
C SER A 429 -12.94 -3.77 -13.51
N SER A 430 -12.07 -2.74 -13.59
CA SER A 430 -11.66 -1.94 -12.43
C SER A 430 -12.80 -1.12 -11.81
N ILE A 431 -13.71 -0.61 -12.64
CA ILE A 431 -14.93 0.10 -12.18
C ILE A 431 -15.84 -0.87 -11.44
N LEU A 432 -16.03 -2.08 -11.99
CA LEU A 432 -16.83 -3.12 -11.35
C LEU A 432 -16.21 -3.58 -10.03
N ARG A 433 -14.89 -3.79 -10.00
CA ARG A 433 -14.14 -4.11 -8.77
C ARG A 433 -14.37 -3.07 -7.68
N ALA A 434 -14.23 -1.77 -7.99
CA ALA A 434 -14.42 -0.71 -7.01
C ALA A 434 -15.82 -0.74 -6.37
N ILE A 435 -16.86 -1.02 -7.16
CA ILE A 435 -18.23 -1.17 -6.66
C ILE A 435 -18.36 -2.43 -5.81
N GLU A 436 -17.87 -3.57 -6.29
CA GLU A 436 -17.93 -4.84 -5.58
C GLU A 436 -17.20 -4.79 -4.23
N ASP A 437 -16.02 -4.16 -4.18
CA ASP A 437 -15.24 -3.95 -2.96
C ASP A 437 -16.01 -3.07 -1.98
N TYR A 438 -16.62 -1.98 -2.43
CA TYR A 438 -17.46 -1.12 -1.59
C TYR A 438 -18.62 -1.90 -0.99
N LEU A 439 -19.31 -2.69 -1.82
CA LEU A 439 -20.35 -3.58 -1.35
C LEU A 439 -19.77 -4.56 -0.32
N ALA A 440 -18.69 -5.27 -0.58
CA ALA A 440 -18.12 -6.23 0.36
C ALA A 440 -17.77 -5.61 1.74
N HIS A 441 -17.33 -4.35 1.77
CA HIS A 441 -16.98 -3.64 3.01
C HIS A 441 -18.20 -3.15 3.81
N ASP A 442 -19.21 -2.60 3.15
CA ASP A 442 -20.46 -2.13 3.78
C ASP A 442 -21.16 -3.25 4.57
N ARG A 443 -21.03 -4.50 4.12
CA ARG A 443 -21.52 -5.70 4.83
C ARG A 443 -20.86 -5.91 6.21
N ARG A 444 -19.55 -5.62 6.32
CA ARG A 444 -18.81 -5.75 7.60
C ARG A 444 -19.19 -4.63 8.57
N GLY A 445 -19.51 -3.45 8.06
CA GLY A 445 -20.01 -2.34 8.87
C GLY A 445 -21.40 -2.63 9.47
N SER A 446 -22.31 -3.19 8.67
CA SER A 446 -23.69 -3.51 9.11
C SER A 446 -23.80 -4.73 10.02
N LEU A 447 -22.79 -5.62 10.09
CA LEU A 447 -22.76 -6.75 11.02
C LEU A 447 -22.16 -6.40 12.39
N LEU A 448 -21.57 -5.21 12.52
CA LEU A 448 -20.95 -4.69 13.75
C LEU A 448 -21.78 -3.57 14.40
N SER A 449 -22.94 -3.24 13.83
CA SER A 449 -23.99 -2.38 14.40
C SER A 449 -25.18 -3.22 14.83
#